data_AF-T1DNT1-F1
#
_entry.id   AF-T1DNT1-F1
#
_cell.length_a   1.000
_cell.length_b   1.000
_cell.length_c   1.000
_cell.angle_alpha   90.00
_cell.angle_beta   90.00
_cell.angle_gamma   90.00
#
_symmetry.space_group_name_H-M   'P 1'
#
loop_
_entity.id
_entity.type
_entity.pdbx_description
1 polymer ?
#
loop_
_entity_poly.entity_id
_entity_poly.type
_entity_poly.pdbx_seq_one_letter_code
_entity_poly.pdbx_strand_id
1 'polypeptide(L)'
;MQTPVTLLASPALLRCCSRILTRPVSLSLLSRPETQTVQPFGFSTHQLANREIQTSSVSCDIDTAAKFIGAGAATVGVAGSGAGIGTVFGSLIIGYARNPSLKQQLFSYAILGFALSEAMGLFCLMVAFLILFAM
;
A
#
# COMPACT_ATOMS: atom_id res chain seq x y z
N MET A 1 18.34 42.37 6.48
CA MET A 1 17.52 42.37 7.71
C MET A 1 16.27 41.55 7.46
N GLN A 2 16.07 40.56 8.33
CA GLN A 2 14.92 39.69 8.58
C GLN A 2 13.90 39.39 7.46
N THR A 3 13.94 38.14 6.99
CA THR A 3 12.74 37.33 6.77
C THR A 3 12.23 36.82 8.12
N PRO A 4 10.94 36.91 8.46
CA PRO A 4 10.41 36.19 9.61
C PRO A 4 9.89 34.82 9.17
N VAL A 5 10.38 33.82 9.89
CA VAL A 5 9.89 32.46 10.01
C VAL A 5 8.49 32.49 10.63
N THR A 6 7.50 31.83 10.03
CA THR A 6 6.31 31.37 10.77
C THR A 6 5.81 30.04 10.19
N LEU A 7 6.17 29.01 10.94
CA LEU A 7 5.52 27.71 11.04
C LEU A 7 4.00 27.89 11.25
N LEU A 8 3.16 27.34 10.36
CA LEU A 8 1.84 26.87 10.79
C LEU A 8 1.36 25.69 9.95
N ALA A 9 1.51 24.52 10.56
CA ALA A 9 0.83 23.30 10.19
C ALA A 9 -0.67 23.56 9.95
N SER A 10 -1.17 23.10 8.80
CA SER A 10 -2.60 22.96 8.56
C SER A 10 -2.97 21.47 8.59
N PRO A 11 -3.51 20.95 9.71
CA PRO A 11 -4.00 19.58 9.80
C PRO A 11 -5.47 19.44 9.34
N ALA A 12 -5.94 20.36 8.50
CA ALA A 12 -7.38 20.52 8.21
C ALA A 12 -7.88 19.79 6.94
N LEU A 13 -6.99 19.25 6.08
CA LEU A 13 -7.40 18.56 4.85
C LEU A 13 -7.41 17.02 4.93
N LEU A 14 -6.96 16.43 6.03
CA LEU A 14 -6.92 14.96 6.21
C LEU A 14 -8.12 14.38 6.97
N ARG A 15 -9.14 15.19 7.28
CA ARG A 15 -10.30 14.77 8.08
C ARG A 15 -11.63 14.71 7.33
N CYS A 16 -11.59 14.60 6.00
CA CYS A 16 -12.79 14.61 5.16
C CYS A 16 -13.18 13.23 4.58
N CYS A 17 -12.27 12.26 4.43
CA CYS A 17 -12.59 10.99 3.77
C CYS A 17 -13.03 9.83 4.69
N SER A 18 -12.95 9.96 6.02
CA SER A 18 -13.10 8.79 6.91
C SER A 18 -14.49 8.58 7.53
N ARG A 19 -15.56 9.22 7.04
CA ARG A 19 -16.87 9.16 7.72
C ARG A 19 -18.07 8.65 6.90
N ILE A 20 -17.82 8.02 5.75
CA ILE A 20 -18.91 7.58 4.84
C ILE A 20 -19.13 6.06 4.81
N LEU A 21 -18.29 5.25 5.47
CA LEU A 21 -18.45 3.78 5.44
C LEU A 21 -18.81 3.13 6.79
N THR A 22 -19.51 3.85 7.66
CA THR A 22 -20.14 3.25 8.86
C THR A 22 -21.59 3.69 8.95
N ARG A 23 -22.42 3.15 8.06
CA ARG A 23 -23.87 3.09 8.26
C ARG A 23 -24.30 1.61 8.30
N PRO A 24 -24.64 1.06 9.47
CA PRO A 24 -25.42 -0.16 9.52
C PRO A 24 -26.84 0.21 9.09
N VAL A 25 -27.31 -0.36 7.97
CA VAL A 25 -28.72 -0.26 7.60
C VAL A 25 -29.48 -1.25 8.48
N SER A 26 -30.03 -0.71 9.57
CA SER A 26 -31.07 -1.34 10.38
C SER A 26 -32.31 -1.54 9.53
N LEU A 27 -32.62 -2.81 9.21
CA LEU A 27 -33.95 -3.22 8.75
C LEU A 27 -34.87 -3.23 9.97
N SER A 28 -35.76 -2.26 10.03
CA SER A 28 -36.83 -2.19 11.03
C SER A 28 -38.18 -2.04 10.32
N LEU A 29 -39.07 -2.96 10.67
CA LEU A 29 -40.53 -2.76 10.75
C LEU A 29 -41.28 -2.44 9.45
N LEU A 30 -41.87 -3.49 8.87
CA LEU A 30 -43.21 -3.37 8.28
C LEU A 30 -44.19 -4.21 9.10
N SER A 31 -45.13 -3.52 9.75
CA SER A 31 -46.18 -4.11 10.58
C SER A 31 -47.43 -4.51 9.78
N ARG A 32 -47.91 -5.75 10.06
CA ARG A 32 -49.30 -6.30 10.12
C ARG A 32 -50.18 -6.37 8.84
N PRO A 33 -51.24 -7.24 8.78
CA PRO A 33 -51.96 -7.95 9.88
C PRO A 33 -52.32 -9.48 9.74
N GLU A 34 -52.64 -10.10 10.89
CA GLU A 34 -53.67 -11.15 11.16
C GLU A 34 -53.56 -12.59 10.58
N THR A 35 -53.29 -13.60 11.44
CA THR A 35 -54.23 -14.71 11.70
C THR A 35 -53.93 -15.38 13.06
N GLN A 36 -54.99 -15.77 13.76
CA GLN A 36 -55.07 -16.11 15.18
C GLN A 36 -55.15 -17.62 15.40
N THR A 37 -54.22 -18.22 16.16
CA THR A 37 -54.52 -19.46 16.93
C THR A 37 -53.59 -19.65 18.15
N VAL A 38 -54.15 -19.39 19.33
CA VAL A 38 -54.02 -20.08 20.63
C VAL A 38 -52.63 -20.58 21.12
N GLN A 39 -52.23 -20.02 22.27
CA GLN A 39 -51.13 -20.34 23.22
C GLN A 39 -51.12 -21.82 23.69
N PRO A 40 -49.99 -22.42 24.17
CA PRO A 40 -49.51 -22.12 25.53
C PRO A 40 -47.98 -22.17 25.75
N PHE A 41 -47.52 -21.23 26.58
CA PHE A 41 -46.59 -21.37 27.71
C PHE A 41 -45.72 -22.66 27.73
N GLY A 42 -44.51 -22.55 27.18
CA GLY A 42 -43.46 -23.57 27.27
C GLY A 42 -42.15 -22.94 27.73
N PHE A 43 -41.75 -23.27 28.94
CA PHE A 43 -40.45 -22.97 29.53
C PHE A 43 -39.38 -23.76 28.76
N SER A 44 -38.58 -23.10 27.91
CA SER A 44 -37.51 -23.75 27.15
C SER A 44 -36.26 -22.89 27.19
N THR A 45 -35.36 -23.26 28.12
CA THR A 45 -33.91 -23.02 28.10
C THR A 45 -33.42 -21.93 27.15
N HIS A 46 -32.92 -20.82 27.71
CA HIS A 46 -31.94 -19.97 27.04
C HIS A 46 -30.75 -20.86 26.65
N GLN A 47 -30.76 -21.39 25.42
CA GLN A 47 -29.57 -21.87 24.77
C GLN A 47 -28.68 -20.64 24.59
N LEU A 48 -27.79 -20.42 25.57
CA LEU A 48 -26.48 -19.90 25.25
C LEU A 48 -25.92 -20.86 24.21
N ALA A 49 -26.17 -20.55 22.94
CA ALA A 49 -25.37 -21.01 21.85
C ALA A 49 -23.96 -20.54 22.21
N ASN A 50 -23.21 -21.44 22.83
CA ASN A 50 -21.79 -21.33 22.98
C ASN A 50 -21.30 -21.13 21.56
N ARG A 51 -21.03 -19.87 21.18
CA ARG A 51 -20.44 -19.51 19.90
C ARG A 51 -19.03 -20.02 20.02
N GLU A 52 -18.91 -21.33 19.81
CA GLU A 52 -17.67 -22.03 19.61
C GLU A 52 -16.93 -21.20 18.59
N ILE A 53 -15.88 -20.52 19.04
CA ILE A 53 -14.98 -19.80 18.15
C ILE A 53 -14.32 -20.93 17.36
N GLN A 54 -14.97 -21.34 16.29
CA GLN A 54 -14.44 -22.21 15.27
C GLN A 54 -13.32 -21.41 14.63
N THR A 55 -12.11 -21.53 15.19
CA THR A 55 -10.89 -21.14 14.49
C THR A 55 -10.73 -22.14 13.36
N SER A 56 -11.45 -21.91 12.26
CA SER A 56 -11.27 -22.63 11.00
C SER A 56 -9.78 -22.62 10.67
N SER A 57 -9.28 -23.80 10.28
CA SER A 57 -7.95 -24.11 9.76
C SER A 57 -7.10 -22.89 9.38
N VAL A 58 -5.85 -22.88 9.84
CA VAL A 58 -4.77 -21.94 9.44
C VAL A 58 -4.99 -21.44 8.00
N SER A 59 -5.25 -20.13 7.87
CA SER A 59 -5.63 -19.51 6.59
C SER A 59 -4.40 -19.32 5.70
N CYS A 60 -3.93 -20.39 5.06
CA CYS A 60 -2.84 -20.37 4.07
C CYS A 60 -3.08 -19.35 2.93
N ASP A 61 -4.34 -19.02 2.66
CA ASP A 61 -4.73 -18.04 1.65
C ASP A 61 -4.34 -16.60 2.03
N ILE A 62 -4.31 -16.27 3.33
CA ILE A 62 -3.94 -14.92 3.80
C ILE A 62 -2.44 -14.69 3.58
N ASP A 63 -1.60 -15.70 3.87
CA ASP A 63 -0.15 -15.62 3.64
C ASP A 63 0.16 -15.44 2.15
N THR A 64 -0.57 -16.16 1.30
CA THR A 64 -0.45 -16.04 -0.16
C THR A 64 -0.87 -14.65 -0.66
N ALA A 65 -2.00 -14.13 -0.16
CA ALA A 65 -2.45 -12.77 -0.49
C ALA A 65 -1.45 -11.70 0.01
N ALA A 66 -0.93 -11.87 1.22
CA ALA A 66 0.07 -10.97 1.81
C ALA A 66 1.37 -10.96 1.01
N LYS A 67 1.83 -12.10 0.49
CA LYS A 67 3.01 -12.20 -0.38
C LYS A 67 2.84 -11.39 -1.67
N PHE A 68 1.69 -11.47 -2.34
CA PHE A 68 1.46 -10.69 -3.56
C PHE A 68 1.40 -9.18 -3.30
N ILE A 69 0.74 -8.77 -2.20
CA ILE A 69 0.68 -7.35 -1.79
C ILE A 69 2.09 -6.86 -1.44
N GLY A 70 2.85 -7.64 -0.65
CA GLY A 70 4.20 -7.32 -0.21
C GLY A 70 5.20 -7.24 -1.37
N ALA A 71 5.17 -8.19 -2.29
CA ALA A 71 6.02 -8.19 -3.48
C ALA A 71 5.71 -6.99 -4.41
N GLY A 72 4.43 -6.65 -4.57
CA GLY A 72 4.00 -5.46 -5.32
C GLY A 72 4.48 -4.17 -4.67
N ALA A 73 4.30 -4.03 -3.35
CA ALA A 73 4.76 -2.86 -2.59
C ALA A 73 6.30 -2.72 -2.61
N ALA A 74 7.03 -3.84 -2.51
CA ALA A 74 8.48 -3.84 -2.60
C ALA A 74 8.99 -3.32 -3.95
N THR A 75 8.25 -3.56 -5.05
CA THR A 75 8.67 -3.14 -6.40
C THR A 75 8.65 -1.62 -6.60
N VAL A 76 7.96 -0.85 -5.75
CA VAL A 76 7.89 0.62 -5.85
C VAL A 76 9.28 1.28 -5.79
N GLY A 77 10.26 0.64 -5.12
CA GLY A 77 11.64 1.15 -5.06
C GLY A 77 12.35 1.23 -6.41
N VAL A 78 11.91 0.49 -7.44
CA VAL A 78 12.45 0.58 -8.80
C VAL A 78 12.22 1.96 -9.42
N ALA A 79 11.15 2.67 -9.01
CA ALA A 79 10.90 4.04 -9.43
C ALA A 79 12.06 4.99 -9.04
N GLY A 80 12.71 4.74 -7.89
CA GLY A 80 13.89 5.47 -7.46
C GLY A 80 15.09 5.27 -8.39
N SER A 81 15.32 4.04 -8.86
CA SER A 81 16.34 3.76 -9.87
C SER A 81 16.03 4.47 -11.19
N GLY A 82 14.78 4.40 -11.66
CA GLY A 82 14.36 5.08 -12.90
C GLY A 82 14.57 6.61 -12.83
N ALA A 83 14.21 7.23 -11.71
CA ALA A 83 14.49 8.64 -11.48
C ALA A 83 16.01 8.94 -11.44
N GLY A 84 16.79 8.09 -10.75
CA GLY A 84 18.25 8.19 -10.70
C GLY A 84 18.89 8.17 -12.09
N ILE A 85 18.53 7.19 -12.91
CA ILE A 85 19.00 7.05 -14.30
C ILE A 85 18.66 8.30 -15.12
N GLY A 86 17.43 8.80 -15.01
CA GLY A 86 17.01 10.02 -15.68
C GLY A 86 17.85 11.24 -15.29
N THR A 87 18.19 11.39 -14.01
CA THR A 87 19.04 12.49 -13.53
C THR A 87 20.51 12.35 -13.98
N VAL A 88 21.04 11.13 -14.01
CA VAL A 88 22.41 10.85 -14.48
C VAL A 88 22.55 11.20 -15.97
N PHE A 89 21.64 10.69 -16.80
CA PHE A 89 21.67 10.99 -18.24
C PHE A 89 21.31 12.45 -18.55
N GLY A 90 20.39 13.07 -17.79
CA GLY A 90 20.09 14.50 -17.91
C GLY A 90 21.32 15.37 -17.64
N SER A 91 22.05 15.06 -16.58
CA SER A 91 23.30 15.75 -16.22
C SER A 91 24.42 15.48 -17.23
N LEU A 92 24.47 14.28 -17.81
CA LEU A 92 25.42 13.94 -18.87
C LEU A 92 25.21 14.80 -20.11
N ILE A 93 23.97 14.97 -20.59
CA ILE A 93 23.67 15.78 -21.78
C ILE A 93 24.06 17.24 -21.54
N ILE A 94 23.70 17.79 -20.38
CA ILE A 94 24.08 19.16 -20.00
C ILE A 94 25.60 19.30 -19.92
N GLY A 95 26.29 18.32 -19.31
CA GLY A 95 27.75 18.31 -19.22
C GLY A 95 28.43 18.22 -20.59
N TYR A 96 27.90 17.39 -21.48
CA TYR A 96 28.37 17.23 -22.85
C TYR A 96 28.20 18.53 -23.66
N ALA A 97 27.05 19.19 -23.52
CA ALA A 97 26.76 20.46 -24.19
C ALA A 97 27.71 21.59 -23.76
N ARG A 98 28.22 21.55 -22.52
CA ARG A 98 29.16 22.56 -22.00
C ARG A 98 30.60 22.33 -22.47
N ASN A 99 31.06 21.08 -22.48
CA ASN A 99 32.45 20.75 -22.82
C ASN A 99 32.53 19.41 -23.59
N PRO A 100 32.40 19.42 -24.92
CA PRO A 100 32.37 18.19 -25.73
C PRO A 100 33.72 17.46 -25.80
N SER A 101 34.83 18.12 -25.45
CA SER A 101 36.18 17.52 -25.43
C SER A 101 36.33 16.41 -24.37
N LEU A 102 35.58 16.49 -23.26
CA LEU A 102 35.65 15.53 -22.14
C LEU A 102 34.65 14.37 -22.27
N LYS A 103 34.06 14.18 -23.45
CA LYS A 103 32.97 13.22 -23.66
C LYS A 103 33.23 11.81 -23.17
N GLN A 104 34.44 11.29 -23.39
CA GLN A 104 34.75 9.89 -23.10
C GLN A 104 34.80 9.64 -21.59
N GLN A 105 35.37 10.58 -20.85
CA GLN A 105 35.45 10.52 -19.40
C GLN A 105 34.08 10.74 -18.76
N LEU A 106 33.31 11.73 -19.25
CA LEU A 106 31.95 12.00 -18.76
C LEU A 106 31.01 10.82 -19.03
N PHE A 107 31.12 10.19 -20.20
CA PHE A 107 30.36 8.99 -20.52
C PHE A 107 30.74 7.82 -19.61
N SER A 108 32.04 7.62 -19.32
CA SER A 108 32.47 6.56 -18.39
C SER A 108 31.91 6.76 -16.98
N TYR A 109 31.88 8.00 -16.48
CA TYR A 109 31.24 8.32 -15.19
C TYR A 109 29.73 8.17 -15.22
N ALA A 110 29.06 8.52 -16.32
CA ALA A 110 27.62 8.32 -16.45
C ALA A 110 27.24 6.85 -16.50
N ILE A 111 28.01 6.00 -17.19
CA ILE A 111 27.78 4.55 -17.20
C ILE A 111 28.04 3.94 -15.82
N LEU A 112 29.05 4.42 -15.09
CA LEU A 112 29.27 4.03 -13.69
C LEU A 112 28.06 4.40 -12.81
N GLY A 113 27.57 5.64 -12.93
CA GLY A 113 26.38 6.11 -12.19
C GLY A 113 25.10 5.35 -12.57
N PHE A 114 24.93 5.05 -13.86
CA PHE A 114 23.85 4.19 -14.36
C PHE A 114 23.91 2.80 -13.75
N ALA A 115 25.08 2.14 -13.78
CA ALA A 115 25.26 0.80 -13.23
C ALA A 115 24.99 0.76 -11.71
N LEU A 116 25.38 1.79 -10.97
CA LEU A 116 25.08 1.88 -9.54
C LEU A 116 23.59 2.11 -9.27
N SER A 117 22.92 2.95 -10.06
CA SER A 117 21.48 3.15 -9.95
C SER A 117 20.71 1.86 -10.27
N GLU A 118 21.09 1.18 -11.36
CA GLU A 118 20.53 -0.11 -11.75
C GLU A 118 20.77 -1.19 -10.69
N ALA A 119 21.96 -1.25 -10.10
CA ALA A 119 22.24 -2.20 -9.02
C ALA A 119 21.26 -2.04 -7.84
N MET A 120 20.89 -0.80 -7.49
CA MET A 120 19.89 -0.56 -6.44
C MET A 120 18.47 -0.93 -6.89
N GLY A 121 18.11 -0.69 -8.17
CA GLY A 121 16.84 -1.12 -8.75
C GLY A 121 16.69 -2.64 -8.80
N LEU A 122 17.73 -3.34 -9.25
CA LEU A 122 17.79 -4.81 -9.28
C LEU A 122 17.82 -5.40 -7.88
N PHE A 123 18.47 -4.75 -6.92
CA PHE A 123 18.41 -5.15 -5.52
C PHE A 123 16.98 -5.08 -4.97
N CYS A 124 16.24 -4.03 -5.33
CA CYS A 124 14.82 -3.90 -4.99
C CYS A 124 13.98 -5.04 -5.60
N LEU A 125 14.20 -5.37 -6.88
CA LEU A 125 13.53 -6.49 -7.54
C LEU A 125 13.92 -7.85 -6.96
N MET A 126 15.17 -8.03 -6.56
CA MET A 126 15.64 -9.24 -5.90
C MET A 126 14.81 -9.50 -4.63
N VAL A 127 14.62 -8.49 -3.79
CA VAL A 127 13.80 -8.61 -2.58
C VAL A 127 12.33 -8.90 -2.93
N ALA A 128 11.77 -8.23 -3.95
CA ALA A 128 10.41 -8.50 -4.40
C ALA A 128 10.23 -9.97 -4.85
N PHE A 129 11.19 -10.54 -5.57
CA PHE A 129 11.16 -11.94 -5.98
C PHE A 129 11.39 -12.91 -4.82
N LEU A 130 12.19 -12.55 -3.82
CA LEU A 130 12.31 -13.36 -2.61
C LEU A 130 10.97 -13.43 -1.85
N ILE A 131 10.22 -12.34 -1.79
CA ILE A 131 8.88 -12.32 -1.15
C ILE A 131 7.87 -13.14 -1.96
N LEU A 132 7.97 -13.14 -3.29
CA LEU A 132 7.03 -13.85 -4.16
C LEU A 132 7.29 -15.36 -4.19
N PHE A 133 8.56 -15.78 -4.28
CA PHE A 133 8.93 -17.16 -4.59
C PHE A 133 9.67 -17.91 -3.47
N ALA A 134 10.26 -17.24 -2.49
CA ALA A 134 11.15 -17.88 -1.50
C ALA A 134 10.61 -17.87 -0.06
N MET A 135 10.02 -16.77 0.39
CA MET A 135 9.07 -16.80 1.53
C MET A 135 7.73 -17.32 1.03
#